data_AF-A0A7X3SL43-F1
#
_entry.id   AF-A0A7X3SL43-F1
#
_cell.length_a   1.000
_cell.length_b   1.000
_cell.length_c   1.000
_cell.angle_alpha   90.00
_cell.angle_beta   90.00
_cell.angle_gamma   90.00
#
_symmetry.space_group_name_H-M   'P 1'
#
loop_
_entity.id
_entity.type
_entity.pdbx_description
1 polymer ?
#
loop_
_entity_poly.entity_id
_entity_poly.type
_entity_poly.pdbx_seq_one_letter_code
_entity_poly.pdbx_strand_id
1 'polypeptide(L)'
;MNGIGRVFQAAALGIAAGILIIVICLGNGQGGEPQIRCVKQPGKGDIEYEYRLDGKMKSFLIYKEYYRAGELLEYGVLRAEDFKEAGVKKDGTLTLRVERNSQTMDGEWNINFLNQFEGEEDFSRDANSWESLGYGYLGMMESYFLENQSQWYKVKEGENIALAAWHLMGSSESQLRKIPCQEFMDERTKQEVIGQNDGELLYYLVFSEKNTDELKSDYEVSPYAKMLFEAANPYIGDAPADGKLVEALGIFPEMGRTMELETKKEPYTLKLHFEDEPSRELGFNEQMEKKAILLLCLIENVDRIEWTYPLDSTQGQPERRFFCDRERAKELLGGKDVKSFAESEASLQELLTDVLPYIYSEGVMNVIGLGVGEGRYASPEGQIYEKLLYFIGRLPGEEYDRVFRVLTDEEKVTAEDVAEAISQGGASKKLYLVQ
;
A
#
# COMPACT_ATOMS: atom_id res chain seq x y z
N MET A 1 54.95 -59.82 0.95
CA MET A 1 54.46 -59.84 2.35
C MET A 1 52.96 -59.64 2.34
N ASN A 2 52.28 -60.28 3.31
CA ASN A 2 50.85 -60.30 3.64
C ASN A 2 50.02 -59.06 3.19
N GLY A 3 48.78 -59.17 2.70
CA GLY A 3 47.96 -60.34 2.38
C GLY A 3 46.45 -60.08 2.54
N ILE A 4 45.60 -60.87 1.84
CA ILE A 4 44.18 -61.20 2.16
C ILE A 4 43.18 -60.02 2.13
N GLY A 5 42.05 -60.01 1.39
CA GLY A 5 41.41 -60.92 0.42
C GLY A 5 40.47 -60.10 -0.51
N ARG A 6 40.07 -60.52 -1.72
CA ARG A 6 39.09 -61.59 -2.04
C ARG A 6 37.80 -61.50 -1.19
N VAL A 7 36.57 -61.46 -1.71
CA VAL A 7 35.97 -61.41 -3.08
C VAL A 7 34.55 -60.75 -2.94
N PHE A 8 33.68 -60.51 -3.93
CA PHE A 8 33.40 -61.10 -5.25
C PHE A 8 32.84 -60.03 -6.25
N GLN A 9 32.10 -60.42 -7.29
CA GLN A 9 31.33 -59.57 -8.21
C GLN A 9 29.89 -60.09 -8.35
N ALA A 10 28.90 -59.20 -8.52
CA ALA A 10 27.67 -59.37 -9.30
C ALA A 10 27.06 -57.96 -9.48
N ALA A 11 26.99 -57.31 -10.65
CA ALA A 11 26.44 -57.68 -11.96
C ALA A 11 24.92 -57.42 -12.11
N ALA A 12 24.60 -56.59 -13.11
CA ALA A 12 23.36 -56.52 -13.90
C ALA A 12 22.12 -55.74 -13.37
N LEU A 13 21.78 -54.69 -14.13
CA LEU A 13 20.47 -54.39 -14.77
C LEU A 13 19.18 -54.31 -13.93
N GLY A 14 18.41 -53.22 -14.13
CA GLY A 14 16.97 -53.20 -13.85
C GLY A 14 16.33 -51.82 -13.78
N ILE A 15 15.66 -51.41 -14.86
CA ILE A 15 14.80 -50.20 -14.90
C ILE A 15 13.57 -50.39 -14.01
N ALA A 16 13.21 -49.39 -13.20
CA ALA A 16 11.82 -49.13 -12.82
C ALA A 16 11.62 -47.64 -12.45
N ALA A 17 10.75 -46.94 -13.18
CA ALA A 17 10.32 -45.61 -12.79
C ALA A 17 9.33 -45.71 -11.61
N GLY A 18 9.75 -45.28 -10.43
CA GLY A 18 8.88 -45.15 -9.26
C GLY A 18 8.36 -43.72 -9.15
N ILE A 19 7.10 -43.51 -9.53
CA ILE A 19 6.39 -42.25 -9.27
C ILE A 19 6.31 -42.10 -7.75
N LEU A 20 6.99 -41.10 -7.18
CA LEU A 20 6.84 -40.77 -5.76
C LEU A 20 5.52 -40.00 -5.57
N ILE A 21 4.40 -40.73 -5.60
CA ILE A 21 3.13 -40.24 -5.08
C ILE A 21 3.34 -40.10 -3.57
N ILE A 22 3.62 -38.88 -3.11
CA ILE A 22 3.54 -38.56 -1.68
C ILE A 22 2.06 -38.54 -1.32
N VAL A 23 1.58 -39.70 -0.86
CA VAL A 23 0.27 -39.86 -0.25
C VAL A 23 0.30 -39.11 1.09
N ILE A 24 -0.16 -37.85 1.10
CA ILE A 24 -0.44 -37.13 2.34
C ILE A 24 -1.77 -37.66 2.90
N CYS A 25 -1.70 -38.83 3.55
CA CYS A 25 -2.80 -39.31 4.38
C CYS A 25 -2.65 -38.77 5.80
N LEU A 26 -3.48 -37.78 6.13
CA LEU A 26 -4.13 -37.57 7.43
C LEU A 26 -3.20 -37.60 8.67
N GLY A 27 -2.59 -36.45 8.95
CA GLY A 27 -2.14 -36.11 10.31
C GLY A 27 -3.27 -35.48 11.11
N ASN A 28 -4.17 -36.28 11.69
CA ASN A 28 -5.18 -35.76 12.62
C ASN A 28 -4.51 -35.18 13.88
N GLY A 29 -4.61 -33.86 14.07
CA GLY A 29 -4.63 -33.25 15.42
C GLY A 29 -3.36 -33.29 16.27
N GLN A 30 -2.16 -33.15 15.67
CA GLN A 30 -0.97 -32.73 16.42
C GLN A 30 -0.39 -31.46 15.78
N GLY A 31 -0.42 -30.36 16.53
CA GLY A 31 -0.09 -29.02 16.02
C GLY A 31 1.34 -28.90 15.54
N GLY A 32 1.50 -28.73 14.23
CA GLY A 32 2.68 -28.04 13.69
C GLY A 32 2.59 -26.54 13.99
N GLU A 33 3.71 -25.84 13.89
CA GLU A 33 3.71 -24.38 14.03
C GLU A 33 2.87 -23.74 12.88
N PRO A 34 2.09 -22.68 13.17
CA PRO A 34 1.34 -21.95 12.15
C PRO A 34 2.25 -21.49 11.01
N GLN A 35 1.83 -21.73 9.77
CA GLN A 35 2.66 -21.51 8.59
C GLN A 35 1.84 -21.32 7.31
N ILE A 36 2.41 -20.57 6.37
CA ILE A 36 1.82 -20.26 5.06
C ILE A 36 2.89 -20.32 3.97
N ARG A 37 2.52 -20.63 2.72
CA ARG A 37 3.42 -20.56 1.55
C ARG A 37 2.66 -20.20 0.29
N CYS A 38 3.27 -19.42 -0.61
CA CYS A 38 2.77 -19.29 -1.97
C CYS A 38 3.01 -20.61 -2.72
N VAL A 39 1.97 -21.17 -3.35
CA VAL A 39 2.05 -22.38 -4.19
C VAL A 39 1.80 -22.10 -5.67
N LYS A 40 1.09 -21.01 -5.99
CA LYS A 40 0.87 -20.53 -7.36
C LYS A 40 1.12 -19.03 -7.42
N GLN A 41 2.19 -18.68 -8.11
CA GLN A 41 2.70 -17.31 -8.25
C GLN A 41 1.86 -16.49 -9.25
N PRO A 42 1.90 -15.15 -9.17
CA PRO A 42 1.30 -14.26 -10.16
C PRO A 42 1.75 -14.57 -11.60
N GLY A 43 0.90 -14.21 -12.57
CA GLY A 43 1.17 -14.41 -14.00
C GLY A 43 0.69 -15.74 -14.59
N LYS A 44 -0.03 -16.58 -13.81
CA LYS A 44 -0.64 -17.85 -14.27
C LYS A 44 -2.14 -17.96 -13.94
N GLY A 45 -2.82 -16.82 -13.84
CA GLY A 45 -4.16 -16.69 -13.27
C GLY A 45 -4.10 -16.42 -11.76
N ASP A 46 -5.11 -16.87 -11.02
CA ASP A 46 -5.24 -16.66 -9.57
C ASP A 46 -4.00 -17.09 -8.79
N ILE A 47 -3.71 -16.38 -7.71
CA ILE A 47 -2.58 -16.62 -6.80
C ILE A 47 -3.08 -17.50 -5.67
N GLU A 48 -2.36 -18.56 -5.34
CA GLU A 48 -2.80 -19.53 -4.33
C GLU A 48 -1.74 -19.68 -3.23
N TYR A 49 -2.21 -19.66 -1.99
CA TYR A 49 -1.43 -19.88 -0.79
C TYR A 49 -1.94 -21.11 -0.05
N GLU A 50 -1.06 -22.08 0.24
CA GLU A 50 -1.38 -23.09 1.24
C GLU A 50 -1.07 -22.54 2.64
N TYR A 51 -1.99 -22.72 3.58
CA TYR A 51 -1.77 -22.39 4.99
C TYR A 51 -2.11 -23.59 5.89
N ARG A 52 -1.48 -23.61 7.06
CA ARG A 52 -1.71 -24.59 8.14
C ARG A 52 -1.58 -23.87 9.47
N LEU A 53 -2.68 -23.78 10.21
CA LEU A 53 -2.75 -23.14 11.51
C LEU A 53 -2.84 -24.18 12.62
N ASP A 54 -2.50 -23.78 13.84
CA ASP A 54 -2.68 -24.64 15.00
C ASP A 54 -4.15 -24.66 15.47
N GLY A 55 -4.44 -25.48 16.48
CA GLY A 55 -5.81 -25.61 17.01
C GLY A 55 -6.33 -24.36 17.70
N LYS A 56 -5.45 -23.42 18.10
CA LYS A 56 -5.79 -22.26 18.92
C LYS A 56 -6.29 -21.07 18.12
N MET A 57 -5.75 -20.84 16.92
CA MET A 57 -6.21 -19.78 16.01
C MET A 57 -7.72 -19.92 15.82
N LYS A 58 -8.53 -18.91 16.18
CA LYS A 58 -10.00 -18.98 16.09
C LYS A 58 -10.55 -18.18 14.93
N SER A 59 -9.95 -17.02 14.67
CA SER A 59 -10.42 -16.06 13.67
C SER A 59 -9.30 -15.63 12.72
N PHE A 60 -9.74 -15.03 11.62
CA PHE A 60 -8.88 -14.27 10.72
C PHE A 60 -9.51 -12.91 10.42
N LEU A 61 -8.68 -11.98 9.98
CA LEU A 61 -9.08 -10.65 9.55
C LEU A 61 -8.29 -10.26 8.30
N ILE A 62 -8.96 -9.64 7.33
CA ILE A 62 -8.32 -8.98 6.19
C ILE A 62 -8.70 -7.50 6.25
N TYR A 63 -7.70 -6.63 6.19
CA TYR A 63 -7.88 -5.17 6.13
C TYR A 63 -7.06 -4.59 4.98
N LYS A 64 -7.37 -3.34 4.63
CA LYS A 64 -6.58 -2.54 3.69
C LYS A 64 -6.11 -1.23 4.31
N GLU A 65 -5.00 -0.73 3.78
CA GLU A 65 -4.49 0.62 3.95
C GLU A 65 -4.20 1.21 2.57
N TYR A 66 -4.66 2.43 2.31
CA TYR A 66 -4.29 3.19 1.12
C TYR A 66 -3.45 4.39 1.53
N TYR A 67 -2.24 4.48 0.99
CA TYR A 67 -1.36 5.64 1.14
C TYR A 67 -1.26 6.41 -0.18
N ARG A 68 -1.22 7.74 -0.09
CA ARG A 68 -0.94 8.64 -1.21
C ARG A 68 0.16 9.62 -0.80
N ALA A 69 1.21 9.74 -1.61
CA ALA A 69 2.37 10.58 -1.32
C ALA A 69 2.97 10.40 0.11
N GLY A 70 2.93 9.17 0.65
CA GLY A 70 3.41 8.84 2.00
C GLY A 70 2.45 9.15 3.15
N GLU A 71 1.21 9.56 2.86
CA GLU A 71 0.15 9.85 3.84
C GLU A 71 -0.94 8.76 3.80
N LEU A 72 -1.39 8.27 4.96
CA LEU A 72 -2.50 7.31 5.07
C LEU A 72 -3.82 8.01 4.72
N LEU A 73 -4.43 7.65 3.59
CA LEU A 73 -5.67 8.25 3.07
C LEU A 73 -6.91 7.39 3.36
N GLU A 74 -6.78 6.05 3.35
CA GLU A 74 -7.88 5.13 3.69
C GLU A 74 -7.37 4.00 4.59
N TYR A 75 -8.19 3.59 5.55
CA TYR A 75 -8.00 2.37 6.34
C TYR A 75 -9.36 1.68 6.51
N GLY A 76 -9.40 0.36 6.40
CA GLY A 76 -10.64 -0.37 6.65
C GLY A 76 -10.49 -1.89 6.75
N VAL A 77 -11.19 -2.47 7.72
CA VAL A 77 -11.37 -3.92 7.83
C VAL A 77 -12.36 -4.38 6.75
N LEU A 78 -11.90 -5.22 5.83
CA LEU A 78 -12.68 -5.74 4.71
C LEU A 78 -13.55 -6.94 5.12
N ARG A 79 -12.97 -7.84 5.93
CA ARG A 79 -13.67 -8.96 6.54
C ARG A 79 -12.96 -9.43 7.80
N ALA A 80 -13.71 -9.94 8.77
CA ALA A 80 -13.16 -10.58 9.97
C ALA A 80 -14.17 -11.59 10.51
N GLU A 81 -13.73 -12.84 10.67
CA GLU A 81 -14.58 -14.02 10.78
C GLU A 81 -13.92 -15.12 11.64
N ASP A 82 -14.74 -15.94 12.32
CA ASP A 82 -14.28 -17.17 12.99
C ASP A 82 -14.24 -18.31 11.97
N PHE A 83 -13.14 -19.07 11.93
CA PHE A 83 -12.92 -20.18 11.00
C PHE A 83 -14.09 -21.17 10.98
N LYS A 84 -14.63 -21.51 12.16
CA LYS A 84 -15.70 -22.50 12.30
C LYS A 84 -17.04 -21.94 11.83
N GLU A 85 -17.30 -20.66 12.04
CA GLU A 85 -18.55 -20.01 11.63
C GLU A 85 -18.58 -19.75 10.13
N ALA A 86 -17.44 -19.36 9.54
CA ALA A 86 -17.27 -19.20 8.09
C ALA A 86 -17.21 -20.54 7.32
N GLY A 87 -17.10 -21.68 8.01
CA GLY A 87 -16.89 -23.00 7.39
C GLY A 87 -15.48 -23.20 6.81
N VAL A 88 -14.55 -22.30 7.10
CA VAL A 88 -13.18 -22.30 6.61
C VAL A 88 -12.31 -23.24 7.44
N LYS A 89 -11.52 -24.08 6.77
CA LYS A 89 -10.59 -25.00 7.43
C LYS A 89 -9.41 -24.25 8.02
N LYS A 90 -8.76 -24.82 9.05
CA LYS A 90 -7.49 -24.29 9.59
C LYS A 90 -6.27 -24.78 8.80
N ASP A 91 -6.46 -25.75 7.93
CA ASP A 91 -5.53 -26.23 6.93
C ASP A 91 -6.23 -26.24 5.55
N GLY A 92 -5.69 -25.48 4.59
CA GLY A 92 -6.36 -25.29 3.31
C GLY A 92 -5.66 -24.30 2.40
N THR A 93 -6.39 -23.84 1.38
CA THR A 93 -5.91 -22.88 0.37
C THR A 93 -6.59 -21.53 0.52
N LEU A 94 -5.84 -20.44 0.42
CA LEU A 94 -6.33 -19.08 0.22
C LEU A 94 -6.01 -18.67 -1.22
N THR A 95 -7.05 -18.31 -1.98
CA THR A 95 -6.95 -17.87 -3.37
C THR A 95 -7.14 -16.37 -3.45
N LEU A 96 -6.22 -15.65 -4.09
CA LEU A 96 -6.33 -14.24 -4.41
C LEU A 96 -6.47 -14.04 -5.92
N ARG A 97 -7.34 -13.11 -6.32
CA ARG A 97 -7.51 -12.70 -7.72
C ARG A 97 -7.58 -11.17 -7.79
N VAL A 98 -7.01 -10.60 -8.84
CA VAL A 98 -7.17 -9.18 -9.18
C VAL A 98 -7.99 -9.07 -10.47
N GLU A 99 -9.20 -8.54 -10.37
CA GLU A 99 -10.06 -8.29 -11.53
C GLU A 99 -10.00 -6.82 -11.93
N ARG A 100 -9.37 -6.55 -13.08
CA ARG A 100 -9.33 -5.24 -13.73
C ARG A 100 -10.57 -5.11 -14.61
N ASN A 101 -11.60 -4.41 -14.16
CA ASN A 101 -12.86 -4.40 -14.90
C ASN A 101 -12.89 -3.29 -15.96
N SER A 102 -13.04 -3.69 -17.23
CA SER A 102 -13.27 -2.78 -18.35
C SER A 102 -14.76 -2.46 -18.47
N GLN A 103 -15.15 -1.30 -17.92
CA GLN A 103 -16.50 -0.75 -17.84
C GLN A 103 -17.52 -1.57 -17.02
N THR A 104 -18.08 -0.94 -15.97
CA THR A 104 -19.51 -1.12 -15.67
C THR A 104 -20.35 -0.34 -16.70
N MET A 105 -21.66 -0.61 -16.77
CA MET A 105 -22.57 0.14 -17.67
C MET A 105 -22.60 1.66 -17.39
N ASP A 106 -22.16 2.05 -16.19
CA ASP A 106 -22.13 3.44 -15.71
C ASP A 106 -20.76 4.12 -15.95
N GLY A 107 -19.79 3.42 -16.54
CA GLY A 107 -18.49 3.95 -16.96
C GLY A 107 -17.37 3.90 -15.92
N GLU A 108 -17.66 3.47 -14.69
CA GLU A 108 -16.69 3.43 -13.59
C GLU A 108 -15.62 2.35 -13.78
N TRP A 109 -14.35 2.76 -13.68
CA TRP A 109 -13.21 1.86 -13.69
C TRP A 109 -12.89 1.37 -12.28
N ASN A 110 -12.83 0.05 -12.13
CA ASN A 110 -12.63 -0.61 -10.84
C ASN A 110 -11.52 -1.67 -10.94
N ILE A 111 -10.55 -1.59 -10.03
CA ILE A 111 -9.59 -2.65 -9.78
C ILE A 111 -10.03 -3.36 -8.50
N ASN A 112 -10.35 -4.64 -8.62
CA ASN A 112 -10.96 -5.40 -7.54
C ASN A 112 -9.94 -6.35 -6.92
N PHE A 113 -9.83 -6.33 -5.61
CA PHE A 113 -9.12 -7.36 -4.85
C PHE A 113 -10.13 -8.40 -4.41
N LEU A 114 -9.97 -9.62 -4.89
CA LEU A 114 -10.82 -10.76 -4.54
C LEU A 114 -10.01 -11.76 -3.71
N ASN A 115 -10.61 -12.25 -2.64
CA ASN A 115 -10.05 -13.29 -1.78
C ASN A 115 -11.08 -14.40 -1.52
N GLN A 116 -10.64 -15.65 -1.46
CA GLN A 116 -11.48 -16.79 -1.13
C GLN A 116 -10.67 -17.85 -0.37
N PHE A 117 -11.16 -18.30 0.77
CA PHE A 117 -10.63 -19.45 1.48
C PHE A 117 -11.31 -20.77 1.04
N GLU A 118 -10.57 -21.87 1.07
CA GLU A 118 -11.09 -23.21 0.78
C GLU A 118 -12.23 -23.59 1.74
N GLY A 119 -13.44 -23.69 1.18
CA GLY A 119 -14.68 -23.97 1.91
C GLY A 119 -15.76 -22.91 1.66
N GLU A 120 -15.37 -21.71 1.24
CA GLU A 120 -16.28 -20.61 0.90
C GLU A 120 -16.92 -20.84 -0.48
N GLU A 121 -18.19 -20.42 -0.64
CA GLU A 121 -18.91 -20.57 -1.91
C GLU A 121 -18.48 -19.52 -2.96
N ASP A 122 -18.35 -18.26 -2.53
CA ASP A 122 -18.04 -17.09 -3.36
C ASP A 122 -16.72 -16.42 -2.94
N PHE A 123 -16.19 -15.55 -3.81
CA PHE A 123 -15.08 -14.66 -3.45
C PHE A 123 -15.60 -13.44 -2.68
N SER A 124 -14.95 -13.11 -1.57
CA SER A 124 -15.04 -11.77 -0.98
C SER A 124 -14.35 -10.77 -1.91
N ARG A 125 -14.99 -9.61 -2.16
CA ARG A 125 -14.53 -8.59 -3.11
C ARG A 125 -14.45 -7.22 -2.44
N ASP A 126 -13.28 -6.62 -2.49
CA ASP A 126 -13.05 -5.19 -2.31
C ASP A 126 -12.89 -4.54 -3.69
N ALA A 127 -13.57 -3.41 -3.92
CA ALA A 127 -13.61 -2.71 -5.20
C ALA A 127 -13.02 -1.31 -5.03
N ASN A 128 -11.98 -1.00 -5.80
CA ASN A 128 -11.26 0.27 -5.72
C ASN A 128 -11.50 1.00 -7.03
N SER A 129 -12.23 2.10 -6.94
CA SER A 129 -12.61 2.89 -8.09
C SER A 129 -11.50 3.85 -8.48
N TRP A 130 -11.59 4.39 -9.69
CA TRP A 130 -10.72 5.47 -10.13
C TRP A 130 -10.82 6.73 -9.25
N GLU A 131 -12.00 7.00 -8.68
CA GLU A 131 -12.23 8.09 -7.73
C GLU A 131 -11.62 7.79 -6.36
N SER A 132 -11.78 6.57 -5.82
CA SER A 132 -11.24 6.22 -4.49
C SER A 132 -9.71 6.23 -4.46
N LEU A 133 -9.08 5.85 -5.58
CA LEU A 133 -7.63 5.96 -5.81
C LEU A 133 -7.19 7.37 -6.27
N GLY A 134 -8.09 8.36 -6.18
CA GLY A 134 -7.72 9.77 -6.09
C GLY A 134 -7.45 10.51 -7.41
N TYR A 135 -8.03 10.08 -8.54
CA TYR A 135 -7.93 10.70 -9.87
C TYR A 135 -6.49 11.00 -10.33
N GLY A 136 -5.93 10.14 -11.18
CA GLY A 136 -4.73 10.48 -11.96
C GLY A 136 -3.52 9.56 -11.80
N TYR A 137 -3.69 8.31 -11.38
CA TYR A 137 -2.61 7.33 -11.49
C TYR A 137 -2.42 6.88 -12.95
N LEU A 138 -1.21 7.03 -13.48
CA LEU A 138 -0.85 6.68 -14.85
C LEU A 138 -0.37 5.23 -15.01
N GLY A 139 -0.11 4.53 -13.91
CA GLY A 139 0.20 3.10 -13.92
C GLY A 139 0.19 2.41 -12.55
N MET A 140 0.25 1.08 -12.56
CA MET A 140 0.22 0.24 -11.36
C MET A 140 1.14 -0.99 -11.48
N MET A 141 1.82 -1.35 -10.40
CA MET A 141 2.51 -2.65 -10.24
C MET A 141 1.96 -3.39 -9.02
N GLU A 142 2.01 -4.72 -9.05
CA GLU A 142 1.60 -5.56 -7.92
C GLU A 142 2.80 -6.38 -7.41
N SER A 143 2.98 -6.38 -6.09
CA SER A 143 3.78 -7.34 -5.36
C SER A 143 2.88 -8.24 -4.53
N TYR A 144 3.27 -9.51 -4.36
CA TYR A 144 2.50 -10.47 -3.56
C TYR A 144 3.38 -11.20 -2.54
N PHE A 145 2.77 -11.62 -1.44
CA PHE A 145 3.50 -12.31 -0.37
C PHE A 145 4.19 -13.57 -0.90
N LEU A 146 5.47 -13.74 -0.54
CA LEU A 146 6.30 -14.86 -0.98
C LEU A 146 6.31 -15.10 -2.52
N GLU A 147 6.01 -14.11 -3.36
CA GLU A 147 5.91 -14.31 -4.82
C GLU A 147 7.16 -14.94 -5.45
N ASN A 148 8.33 -14.75 -4.85
CA ASN A 148 9.62 -15.29 -5.30
C ASN A 148 10.11 -16.49 -4.45
N GLN A 149 9.27 -17.05 -3.57
CA GLN A 149 9.66 -18.09 -2.60
C GLN A 149 8.59 -19.17 -2.42
N SER A 150 9.01 -20.44 -2.47
CA SER A 150 8.10 -21.60 -2.29
C SER A 150 8.26 -22.31 -0.94
N GLN A 151 8.95 -21.68 0.02
CA GLN A 151 9.19 -22.22 1.36
C GLN A 151 8.06 -21.84 2.31
N TRP A 152 7.92 -22.61 3.40
CA TRP A 152 6.97 -22.29 4.47
C TRP A 152 7.48 -21.09 5.28
N TYR A 153 6.69 -20.02 5.32
CA TYR A 153 6.84 -18.92 6.25
C TYR A 153 6.13 -19.27 7.55
N LYS A 154 6.78 -19.03 8.70
CA LYS A 154 6.19 -19.25 10.02
C LYS A 154 5.35 -18.03 10.42
N VAL A 155 4.06 -18.25 10.61
CA VAL A 155 3.08 -17.25 11.03
C VAL A 155 3.14 -17.10 12.56
N LYS A 156 3.10 -15.86 13.04
CA LYS A 156 2.84 -15.54 14.46
C LYS A 156 1.37 -15.15 14.65
N GLU A 157 0.89 -15.32 15.87
CA GLU A 157 -0.42 -14.79 16.30
C GLU A 157 -0.40 -13.25 16.19
N GLY A 158 -1.46 -12.68 15.61
CA GLY A 158 -1.59 -11.22 15.44
C GLY A 158 -0.65 -10.58 14.41
N GLU A 159 0.07 -11.38 13.60
CA GLU A 159 1.01 -10.86 12.60
C GLU A 159 0.31 -10.26 11.38
N ASN A 160 0.68 -9.03 11.02
CA ASN A 160 0.20 -8.33 9.82
C ASN A 160 0.92 -8.82 8.57
N ILE A 161 0.38 -9.85 7.91
CA ILE A 161 0.94 -10.42 6.68
C ILE A 161 0.45 -9.62 5.48
N ALA A 162 1.30 -8.78 4.89
CA ALA A 162 1.00 -8.06 3.66
C ALA A 162 0.83 -9.06 2.49
N LEU A 163 -0.40 -9.45 2.17
CA LEU A 163 -0.74 -10.41 1.11
C LEU A 163 -0.46 -9.87 -0.28
N ALA A 164 -0.78 -8.59 -0.49
CA ALA A 164 -0.61 -7.88 -1.74
C ALA A 164 -0.30 -6.40 -1.47
N ALA A 165 0.59 -5.83 -2.27
CA ALA A 165 0.87 -4.40 -2.32
C ALA A 165 0.72 -3.94 -3.77
N TRP A 166 -0.11 -2.93 -4.02
CA TRP A 166 -0.31 -2.32 -5.32
C TRP A 166 0.32 -0.93 -5.33
N HIS A 167 1.45 -0.83 -6.03
CA HIS A 167 2.24 0.37 -6.20
C HIS A 167 1.60 1.23 -7.29
N LEU A 168 1.35 2.51 -7.02
CA LEU A 168 0.68 3.44 -7.94
C LEU A 168 1.63 4.55 -8.40
N MET A 169 1.70 4.75 -9.72
CA MET A 169 2.38 5.88 -10.35
C MET A 169 1.35 6.96 -10.65
N GLY A 170 1.57 8.18 -10.19
CA GLY A 170 0.70 9.33 -10.40
C GLY A 170 1.00 10.05 -11.71
N SER A 171 0.73 11.36 -11.73
CA SER A 171 1.12 12.27 -12.80
C SER A 171 2.56 12.81 -12.66
N SER A 172 3.28 12.42 -11.61
CA SER A 172 4.65 12.86 -11.40
C SER A 172 5.62 12.01 -12.22
N GLU A 173 6.78 12.57 -12.59
CA GLU A 173 7.85 11.83 -13.29
C GLU A 173 8.57 10.79 -12.40
N SER A 174 7.92 10.28 -11.35
CA SER A 174 8.46 9.23 -10.50
C SER A 174 8.51 7.90 -11.25
N GLN A 175 9.65 7.21 -11.16
CA GLN A 175 9.75 5.85 -11.68
C GLN A 175 9.01 4.91 -10.73
N LEU A 176 7.96 4.26 -11.23
CA LEU A 176 7.23 3.24 -10.48
C LEU A 176 8.18 2.12 -10.00
N ARG A 177 8.22 1.90 -8.69
CA ARG A 177 9.06 0.88 -8.02
C ARG A 177 8.22 -0.29 -7.57
N LYS A 178 8.73 -1.50 -7.78
CA LYS A 178 8.16 -2.72 -7.22
C LYS A 178 8.76 -2.98 -5.84
N ILE A 179 7.98 -2.84 -4.78
CA ILE A 179 8.41 -2.98 -3.39
C ILE A 179 7.88 -4.31 -2.83
N PRO A 180 8.75 -5.24 -2.36
CA PRO A 180 8.29 -6.52 -1.83
C PRO A 180 7.34 -6.37 -0.65
N CYS A 181 6.30 -7.22 -0.57
CA CYS A 181 5.34 -7.23 0.53
C CYS A 181 5.98 -7.25 1.93
N GLN A 182 7.14 -7.90 2.07
CA GLN A 182 7.86 -8.01 3.34
C GLN A 182 8.32 -6.66 3.91
N GLU A 183 8.60 -5.66 3.06
CA GLU A 183 8.98 -4.31 3.52
C GLU A 183 7.82 -3.59 4.22
N PHE A 184 6.57 -4.00 3.95
CA PHE A 184 5.36 -3.45 4.58
C PHE A 184 4.91 -4.21 5.85
N MET A 185 5.65 -5.24 6.28
CA MET A 185 5.32 -6.07 7.47
C MET A 185 6.01 -5.59 8.76
N ASP A 186 7.09 -4.81 8.65
CA ASP A 186 7.72 -4.11 9.76
C ASP A 186 7.47 -2.60 9.58
N GLU A 187 7.02 -1.92 10.64
CA GLU A 187 6.54 -0.54 10.50
C GLU A 187 7.69 0.43 10.20
N ARG A 188 8.92 0.14 10.63
CA ARG A 188 10.09 0.97 10.28
C ARG A 188 10.45 0.82 8.81
N THR A 189 10.57 -0.40 8.28
CA THR A 189 10.83 -0.58 6.83
C THR A 189 9.68 -0.01 5.99
N LYS A 190 8.44 -0.11 6.47
CA LYS A 190 7.26 0.49 5.84
C LYS A 190 7.41 2.01 5.72
N GLN A 191 7.77 2.73 6.80
CA GLN A 191 8.01 4.17 6.73
C GLN A 191 9.24 4.57 5.88
N GLU A 192 10.22 3.67 5.67
CA GLU A 192 11.35 3.88 4.75
C GLU A 192 10.96 3.71 3.26
N VAL A 193 9.86 3.00 2.94
CA VAL A 193 9.43 2.72 1.56
C VAL A 193 8.13 3.42 1.14
N ILE A 194 7.29 3.81 2.09
CA ILE A 194 6.04 4.53 1.82
C ILE A 194 6.35 5.92 1.22
N GLY A 195 5.67 6.27 0.11
CA GLY A 195 5.97 7.50 -0.63
C GLY A 195 7.13 7.43 -1.63
N GLN A 196 7.83 6.28 -1.77
CA GLN A 196 8.73 6.06 -2.93
C GLN A 196 7.97 5.95 -4.26
N ASN A 197 6.67 5.65 -4.20
CA ASN A 197 5.70 5.75 -5.28
C ASN A 197 4.63 6.82 -4.92
N ASP A 198 3.89 7.31 -5.91
CA ASP A 198 2.84 8.33 -5.68
C ASP A 198 1.66 7.78 -4.85
N GLY A 199 1.48 6.45 -4.79
CA GLY A 199 0.60 5.80 -3.83
C GLY A 199 0.87 4.30 -3.65
N GLU A 200 0.31 3.73 -2.59
CA GLU A 200 0.45 2.33 -2.18
C GLU A 200 -0.88 1.83 -1.62
N LEU A 201 -1.50 0.83 -2.26
CA LEU A 201 -2.68 0.14 -1.70
C LEU A 201 -2.26 -1.24 -1.18
N LEU A 202 -2.37 -1.43 0.13
CA LEU A 202 -1.82 -2.58 0.86
C LEU A 202 -2.97 -3.43 1.41
N TYR A 203 -2.87 -4.74 1.21
CA TYR A 203 -3.82 -5.73 1.75
C TYR A 203 -3.13 -6.64 2.74
N TYR A 204 -3.65 -6.69 3.96
CA TYR A 204 -3.09 -7.44 5.06
C TYR A 204 -4.00 -8.58 5.49
N LEU A 205 -3.41 -9.71 5.89
CA LEU A 205 -4.07 -10.84 6.53
C LEU A 205 -3.51 -11.04 7.93
N VAL A 206 -4.40 -11.24 8.88
CA VAL A 206 -4.09 -11.51 10.29
C VAL A 206 -4.77 -12.80 10.70
N PHE A 207 -4.04 -13.69 11.37
CA PHE A 207 -4.58 -14.87 12.04
C PHE A 207 -4.46 -14.68 13.56
N SER A 208 -5.53 -14.95 14.33
CA SER A 208 -5.53 -14.67 15.77
C SER A 208 -6.13 -15.80 16.61
N GLU A 209 -5.62 -15.93 17.84
CA GLU A 209 -6.22 -16.73 18.91
C GLU A 209 -7.47 -16.06 19.51
N LYS A 210 -7.76 -14.78 19.20
CA LYS A 210 -8.96 -14.04 19.66
C LYS A 210 -10.22 -14.45 18.91
N ASN A 211 -11.39 -14.19 19.49
CA ASN A 211 -12.65 -14.32 18.77
C ASN A 211 -12.88 -13.14 17.79
N THR A 212 -13.87 -13.25 16.91
CA THR A 212 -14.15 -12.26 15.86
C THR A 212 -14.39 -10.84 16.38
N ASP A 213 -15.09 -10.67 17.49
CA ASP A 213 -15.45 -9.35 18.02
C ASP A 213 -14.26 -8.71 18.73
N GLU A 214 -13.50 -9.51 19.49
CA GLU A 214 -12.20 -9.10 20.07
C GLU A 214 -11.22 -8.65 18.97
N LEU A 215 -11.09 -9.44 17.90
CA LEU A 215 -10.19 -9.12 16.78
C LEU A 215 -10.68 -7.89 15.98
N LYS A 216 -11.99 -7.71 15.80
CA LYS A 216 -12.52 -6.48 15.17
C LYS A 216 -12.19 -5.24 16.00
N SER A 217 -12.35 -5.29 17.32
CA SER A 217 -12.03 -4.16 18.20
C SER A 217 -10.53 -3.81 18.21
N ASP A 218 -9.64 -4.82 18.10
CA ASP A 218 -8.20 -4.57 17.90
C ASP A 218 -7.89 -3.77 16.63
N TYR A 219 -8.76 -3.83 15.61
CA TYR A 219 -8.59 -3.21 14.29
C TYR A 219 -9.65 -2.13 13.98
N GLU A 220 -10.39 -1.63 14.98
CA GLU A 220 -11.26 -0.43 14.85
C GLU A 220 -10.47 0.84 14.49
N VAL A 221 -9.19 0.88 14.85
CA VAL A 221 -8.22 1.92 14.51
C VAL A 221 -6.99 1.27 13.87
N SER A 222 -6.38 1.93 12.87
CA SER A 222 -5.23 1.38 12.15
C SER A 222 -4.03 1.10 13.05
N PRO A 223 -3.24 0.04 12.77
CA PRO A 223 -1.98 -0.21 13.49
C PRO A 223 -1.04 1.00 13.50
N TYR A 224 -1.02 1.79 12.41
CA TYR A 224 -0.23 3.02 12.31
C TYR A 224 -0.70 4.10 13.29
N ALA A 225 -2.00 4.38 13.36
CA ALA A 225 -2.56 5.34 14.33
C ALA A 225 -2.32 4.88 15.77
N LYS A 226 -2.45 3.58 16.07
CA LYS A 226 -2.14 3.03 17.40
C LYS A 226 -0.68 3.21 17.80
N MET A 227 0.26 2.91 16.89
CA MET A 227 1.69 3.14 17.12
C MET A 227 1.97 4.63 17.40
N LEU A 228 1.44 5.54 16.58
CA LEU A 228 1.66 6.98 16.77
C LEU A 228 1.06 7.49 18.10
N PHE A 229 -0.09 6.95 18.51
CA PHE A 229 -0.72 7.30 19.79
C PHE A 229 0.10 6.77 20.98
N GLU A 230 0.62 5.54 20.92
CA GLU A 230 1.54 4.98 21.94
C GLU A 230 2.87 5.75 21.99
N ALA A 231 3.34 6.28 20.85
CA ALA A 231 4.57 7.07 20.74
C ALA A 231 4.41 8.55 21.15
N ALA A 232 3.22 8.99 21.59
CA ALA A 232 2.98 10.36 22.03
C ALA A 232 3.90 10.76 23.21
N ASN A 233 4.42 12.00 23.17
CA ASN A 233 5.38 12.50 24.15
C ASN A 233 4.75 13.62 25.02
N PRO A 234 4.60 13.45 26.34
CA PRO A 234 4.09 14.51 27.21
C PRO A 234 5.08 15.70 27.36
N TYR A 235 6.36 15.55 26.97
CA TYR A 235 7.37 16.58 27.20
C TYR A 235 8.48 16.64 26.13
N ILE A 236 8.45 17.72 25.34
CA ILE A 236 9.45 18.14 24.30
C ILE A 236 10.90 18.35 24.81
N GLY A 237 11.20 18.02 26.06
CA GLY A 237 12.59 17.93 26.56
C GLY A 237 13.15 16.50 26.52
N ASP A 238 12.33 15.50 26.22
CA ASP A 238 12.75 14.11 26.01
C ASP A 238 13.14 13.89 24.54
N ALA A 239 14.34 14.38 24.19
CA ALA A 239 14.87 14.25 22.83
C ALA A 239 14.88 12.79 22.28
N PRO A 240 15.14 11.74 23.10
CA PRO A 240 14.93 10.36 22.67
C PRO A 240 13.49 9.99 22.30
N ALA A 241 12.48 10.52 23.00
CA ALA A 241 11.07 10.31 22.65
C ALA A 241 10.69 11.11 21.38
N ASP A 242 11.07 12.38 21.31
CA ASP A 242 10.85 13.23 20.13
C ASP A 242 11.47 12.62 18.87
N GLY A 243 12.69 12.11 18.98
CA GLY A 243 13.39 11.43 17.88
C GLY A 243 12.67 10.17 17.41
N LYS A 244 12.19 9.31 18.33
CA LYS A 244 11.39 8.14 17.95
C LYS A 244 10.11 8.53 17.20
N LEU A 245 9.45 9.61 17.62
CA LEU A 245 8.23 10.09 16.99
C LEU A 245 8.51 10.64 15.58
N VAL A 246 9.62 11.37 15.40
CA VAL A 246 10.10 11.85 14.08
C VAL A 246 10.38 10.67 13.13
N GLU A 247 10.99 9.58 13.61
CA GLU A 247 11.20 8.37 12.79
C GLU A 247 9.89 7.60 12.53
N ALA A 248 9.02 7.44 13.54
CA ALA A 248 7.73 6.76 13.40
C ALA A 248 6.77 7.47 12.44
N LEU A 249 6.91 8.79 12.29
CA LEU A 249 6.18 9.61 11.32
C LEU A 249 6.78 9.55 9.90
N GLY A 250 7.91 8.87 9.68
CA GLY A 250 8.55 8.79 8.36
C GLY A 250 8.89 10.17 7.78
N ILE A 251 9.39 11.09 8.60
CA ILE A 251 9.72 12.46 8.15
C ILE A 251 10.97 12.39 7.28
N PHE A 252 10.83 12.28 5.95
CA PHE A 252 11.92 12.30 4.96
C PHE A 252 13.16 11.49 5.39
N PRO A 253 13.03 10.17 5.62
CA PRO A 253 14.12 9.32 6.13
C PRO A 253 15.34 9.26 5.20
N GLU A 254 15.17 9.60 3.92
CA GLU A 254 16.22 9.70 2.91
C GLU A 254 17.05 11.00 2.99
N MET A 255 16.55 12.03 3.67
CA MET A 255 17.24 13.32 3.83
C MET A 255 18.00 13.37 5.16
N GLY A 256 19.30 13.68 5.09
CA GLY A 256 20.11 13.97 6.28
C GLY A 256 19.50 15.11 7.09
N ARG A 257 19.37 14.94 8.41
CA ARG A 257 18.82 15.95 9.32
C ARG A 257 19.40 15.90 10.73
N THR A 258 19.33 17.03 11.41
CA THR A 258 19.56 17.12 12.87
C THR A 258 18.36 17.77 13.57
N MET A 259 18.26 17.58 14.90
CA MET A 259 17.14 18.07 15.71
C MET A 259 17.64 18.96 16.87
N GLU A 260 17.06 20.14 17.02
CA GLU A 260 17.30 21.07 18.14
C GLU A 260 16.00 21.33 18.92
N LEU A 261 16.10 21.45 20.25
CA LEU A 261 14.97 21.69 21.15
C LEU A 261 15.15 23.01 21.91
N GLU A 262 14.20 23.93 21.78
CA GLU A 262 14.17 25.19 22.53
C GLU A 262 13.17 25.11 23.68
N THR A 263 13.65 24.64 24.84
CA THR A 263 12.84 24.32 26.04
C THR A 263 12.99 25.33 27.19
N LYS A 264 13.80 26.39 27.01
CA LYS A 264 14.16 27.34 28.08
C LYS A 264 13.09 28.39 28.36
N LYS A 265 12.25 28.70 27.37
CA LYS A 265 11.20 29.71 27.43
C LYS A 265 10.21 29.43 26.29
N GLU A 266 8.92 29.68 26.54
CA GLU A 266 7.89 29.67 25.51
C GLU A 266 8.15 30.71 24.40
N PRO A 267 7.82 30.40 23.12
CA PRO A 267 7.21 29.15 22.67
C PRO A 267 8.19 27.97 22.63
N TYR A 268 7.81 26.83 23.21
CA TYR A 268 8.62 25.62 23.17
C TYR A 268 8.67 25.10 21.73
N THR A 269 9.88 24.99 21.18
CA THR A 269 10.08 24.75 19.75
C THR A 269 10.92 23.51 19.48
N LEU A 270 10.45 22.62 18.62
CA LEU A 270 11.25 21.53 18.03
C LEU A 270 11.68 21.98 16.62
N LYS A 271 12.98 21.92 16.35
CA LYS A 271 13.57 22.39 15.09
C LYS A 271 14.22 21.23 14.35
N LEU A 272 13.93 21.10 13.06
CA LEU A 272 14.51 20.12 12.15
C LEU A 272 15.40 20.84 11.12
N HIS A 273 16.68 20.50 11.12
CA HIS A 273 17.67 21.08 10.21
C HIS A 273 18.06 20.03 9.17
N PHE A 274 17.52 20.15 7.97
CA PHE A 274 17.85 19.29 6.84
C PHE A 274 19.18 19.72 6.20
N GLU A 275 19.98 18.74 5.78
CA GLU A 275 21.33 18.95 5.25
C GLU A 275 21.34 19.39 3.78
N ASP A 276 20.28 19.06 3.03
CA ASP A 276 20.16 19.29 1.59
C ASP A 276 18.90 20.10 1.22
N GLU A 277 18.94 20.77 0.06
CA GLU A 277 17.78 21.48 -0.50
C GLU A 277 16.78 20.48 -1.13
N PRO A 278 15.47 20.56 -0.81
CA PRO A 278 14.47 19.63 -1.32
C PRO A 278 14.21 19.81 -2.82
N SER A 279 14.21 18.69 -3.57
CA SER A 279 14.05 18.69 -5.03
C SER A 279 12.72 19.29 -5.54
N ARG A 280 11.67 19.27 -4.72
CA ARG A 280 10.37 19.91 -4.97
C ARG A 280 9.92 20.67 -3.74
N GLU A 281 10.50 21.85 -3.55
CA GLU A 281 10.28 22.73 -2.39
C GLU A 281 8.81 22.88 -1.95
N LEU A 282 7.87 23.12 -2.88
CA LEU A 282 6.45 23.31 -2.51
C LEU A 282 5.86 22.06 -1.84
N GLY A 283 5.89 20.92 -2.53
CA GLY A 283 5.34 19.66 -2.01
C GLY A 283 6.07 19.16 -0.76
N PHE A 284 7.38 19.41 -0.66
CA PHE A 284 8.15 19.16 0.57
C PHE A 284 7.61 19.98 1.75
N ASN A 285 7.38 21.29 1.57
CA ASN A 285 6.87 22.14 2.65
C ASN A 285 5.41 21.80 3.01
N GLU A 286 4.57 21.46 2.03
CA GLU A 286 3.17 21.02 2.26
C GLU A 286 3.13 19.72 3.10
N GLN A 287 3.95 18.73 2.76
CA GLN A 287 4.11 17.51 3.56
C GLN A 287 4.73 17.80 4.93
N MET A 288 5.79 18.62 5.01
CA MET A 288 6.39 19.02 6.29
C MET A 288 5.39 19.72 7.22
N GLU A 289 4.49 20.54 6.70
CA GLU A 289 3.48 21.22 7.51
C GLU A 289 2.44 20.21 8.08
N LYS A 290 2.05 19.19 7.31
CA LYS A 290 1.21 18.09 7.80
C LYS A 290 1.93 17.22 8.85
N LYS A 291 3.20 16.87 8.63
CA LYS A 291 4.04 16.16 9.63
C LYS A 291 4.25 17.03 10.89
N ALA A 292 4.36 18.35 10.73
CA ALA A 292 4.42 19.30 11.84
C ALA A 292 3.10 19.36 12.62
N ILE A 293 1.93 19.30 11.96
CA ILE A 293 0.63 19.16 12.63
C ILE A 293 0.59 17.87 13.47
N LEU A 294 1.10 16.74 12.97
CA LEU A 294 1.19 15.50 13.74
C LEU A 294 2.12 15.62 14.95
N LEU A 295 3.28 16.27 14.82
CA LEU A 295 4.17 16.57 15.95
C LEU A 295 3.51 17.53 16.97
N LEU A 296 2.83 18.58 16.50
CA LEU A 296 2.04 19.50 17.35
C LEU A 296 0.87 18.79 18.04
N CYS A 297 0.32 17.73 17.45
CA CYS A 297 -0.71 16.88 18.05
C CYS A 297 -0.08 16.02 19.18
N LEU A 298 0.93 15.24 18.83
CA LEU A 298 1.46 14.13 19.62
C LEU A 298 2.50 14.51 20.68
N ILE A 299 3.12 15.69 20.61
CA ILE A 299 3.99 16.21 21.68
C ILE A 299 3.16 17.18 22.55
N GLU A 300 2.80 16.85 23.79
CA GLU A 300 1.78 17.57 24.58
C GLU A 300 2.09 19.08 24.72
N ASN A 301 3.32 19.42 25.11
CA ASN A 301 3.72 20.77 25.44
C ASN A 301 4.51 21.53 24.35
N VAL A 302 4.60 21.05 23.11
CA VAL A 302 5.21 21.84 22.02
C VAL A 302 4.26 22.95 21.58
N ASP A 303 4.82 24.13 21.26
CA ASP A 303 4.06 25.28 20.74
C ASP A 303 4.29 25.48 19.24
N ARG A 304 5.47 25.08 18.74
CA ARG A 304 5.93 25.33 17.37
C ARG A 304 6.86 24.22 16.89
N ILE A 305 6.67 23.81 15.65
CA ILE A 305 7.62 23.01 14.88
C ILE A 305 8.25 23.93 13.85
N GLU A 306 9.57 23.88 13.70
CA GLU A 306 10.32 24.68 12.73
C GLU A 306 11.19 23.76 11.86
N TRP A 307 11.30 24.06 10.57
CA TRP A 307 12.22 23.35 9.69
C TRP A 307 13.03 24.29 8.81
N THR A 308 14.23 23.84 8.47
CA THR A 308 15.22 24.61 7.69
C THR A 308 15.98 23.70 6.73
N TYR A 309 16.46 24.29 5.63
CA TYR A 309 17.37 23.68 4.66
C TYR A 309 18.21 24.79 4.00
N PRO A 310 19.41 24.46 3.48
CA PRO A 310 20.24 25.41 2.74
C PRO A 310 19.61 25.78 1.38
N LEU A 311 20.05 26.91 0.82
CA LEU A 311 19.87 27.26 -0.59
C LEU A 311 21.18 27.08 -1.33
N ASP A 312 21.26 26.06 -2.18
CA ASP A 312 22.46 25.56 -2.86
C ASP A 312 23.55 25.04 -1.88
N SER A 313 24.17 23.90 -2.18
CA SER A 313 24.98 23.09 -1.24
C SER A 313 26.37 23.66 -0.89
N THR A 314 26.57 24.97 -1.06
CA THR A 314 27.84 25.66 -0.81
C THR A 314 27.82 26.44 0.51
N GLN A 315 28.81 26.19 1.37
CA GLN A 315 28.87 26.78 2.72
C GLN A 315 28.83 28.32 2.70
N GLY A 316 27.88 28.89 3.46
CA GLY A 316 27.75 30.33 3.70
C GLY A 316 26.56 31.02 3.02
N GLN A 317 25.71 30.27 2.32
CA GLN A 317 24.44 30.75 1.75
C GLN A 317 23.32 30.83 2.81
N PRO A 318 22.25 31.63 2.59
CA PRO A 318 21.13 31.73 3.53
C PRO A 318 20.31 30.43 3.60
N GLU A 319 20.01 30.00 4.82
CA GLU A 319 19.01 28.95 5.09
C GLU A 319 17.59 29.49 4.82
N ARG A 320 16.71 28.65 4.26
CA ARG A 320 15.27 28.88 4.39
C ARG A 320 14.76 28.38 5.72
N ARG A 321 13.67 28.99 6.20
CA ARG A 321 13.06 28.69 7.50
C ARG A 321 11.55 28.78 7.41
N PHE A 322 10.89 27.73 7.85
CA PHE A 322 9.45 27.56 7.86
C PHE A 322 9.02 27.06 9.24
N PHE A 323 7.77 27.28 9.60
CA PHE A 323 7.25 26.79 10.87
C PHE A 323 5.75 26.52 10.77
N CYS A 324 5.27 25.62 11.63
CA CYS A 324 3.88 25.50 11.99
C CYS A 324 3.78 25.66 13.51
N ASP A 325 2.94 26.59 13.96
CA ASP A 325 2.55 26.72 15.36
C ASP A 325 1.07 26.36 15.55
N ARG A 326 0.56 26.44 16.77
CA ARG A 326 -0.82 26.05 17.09
C ARG A 326 -1.89 26.88 16.36
N GLU A 327 -1.65 28.17 16.12
CA GLU A 327 -2.61 28.99 15.36
C GLU A 327 -2.56 28.63 13.87
N ARG A 328 -1.37 28.41 13.31
CA ARG A 328 -1.22 27.94 11.93
C ARG A 328 -1.86 26.56 11.70
N ALA A 329 -1.62 25.62 12.61
CA ALA A 329 -2.27 24.31 12.56
C ALA A 329 -3.79 24.45 12.60
N LYS A 330 -4.31 25.31 13.48
CA LYS A 330 -5.74 25.58 13.62
C LYS A 330 -6.37 26.20 12.37
N GLU A 331 -5.67 27.09 11.64
CA GLU A 331 -6.13 27.58 10.34
C GLU A 331 -6.35 26.41 9.35
N LEU A 332 -5.37 25.52 9.26
CA LEU A 332 -5.39 24.38 8.33
C LEU A 332 -6.38 23.29 8.73
N LEU A 333 -6.63 23.12 10.04
CA LEU A 333 -7.62 22.20 10.62
C LEU A 333 -9.04 22.80 10.65
N GLY A 334 -9.31 23.86 9.88
CA GLY A 334 -10.65 24.46 9.76
C GLY A 334 -11.17 25.09 11.06
N GLY A 335 -10.28 25.52 11.95
CA GLY A 335 -10.58 26.11 13.25
C GLY A 335 -10.60 25.12 14.43
N LYS A 336 -10.44 23.81 14.20
CA LYS A 336 -10.25 22.81 15.27
C LYS A 336 -8.91 23.01 15.97
N ASP A 337 -8.86 22.75 17.28
CA ASP A 337 -7.59 22.67 18.01
C ASP A 337 -6.87 21.38 17.63
N VAL A 338 -5.57 21.46 17.31
CA VAL A 338 -4.74 20.29 17.02
C VAL A 338 -4.74 19.27 18.17
N LYS A 339 -4.94 19.73 19.41
CA LYS A 339 -4.96 18.85 20.59
C LYS A 339 -6.20 17.98 20.73
N SER A 340 -7.35 18.31 20.12
CA SER A 340 -8.53 17.43 20.20
C SER A 340 -8.32 16.09 19.49
N PHE A 341 -7.38 16.04 18.54
CA PHE A 341 -7.02 14.80 17.83
C PHE A 341 -6.14 13.86 18.68
N ALA A 342 -5.49 14.36 19.73
CA ALA A 342 -4.69 13.57 20.67
C ALA A 342 -5.49 12.97 21.84
N GLU A 343 -6.82 13.12 21.88
CA GLU A 343 -7.65 12.62 22.99
C GLU A 343 -7.84 11.09 22.97
N SER A 344 -7.70 10.45 21.81
CA SER A 344 -7.86 9.00 21.63
C SER A 344 -7.19 8.49 20.35
N GLU A 345 -6.98 7.17 20.25
CA GLU A 345 -6.56 6.51 19.02
C GLU A 345 -7.50 6.82 17.84
N ALA A 346 -8.82 6.86 18.08
CA ALA A 346 -9.84 7.13 17.08
C ALA A 346 -9.84 8.59 16.58
N SER A 347 -9.57 9.56 17.47
CA SER A 347 -9.41 10.96 17.05
C SER A 347 -8.11 11.17 16.26
N LEU A 348 -7.05 10.42 16.57
CA LEU A 348 -5.82 10.46 15.76
C LEU A 348 -6.04 9.81 14.38
N GLN A 349 -6.85 8.75 14.31
CA GLN A 349 -7.30 8.17 13.04
C GLN A 349 -8.07 9.19 12.17
N GLU A 350 -9.02 9.95 12.75
CA GLU A 350 -9.73 11.04 12.05
C GLU A 350 -8.73 12.07 11.47
N LEU A 351 -7.73 12.49 12.25
CA LEU A 351 -6.70 13.41 11.77
C LEU A 351 -5.96 12.84 10.55
N LEU A 352 -5.59 11.56 10.61
CA LEU A 352 -4.80 10.89 9.58
C LEU A 352 -5.57 10.71 8.25
N THR A 353 -6.80 10.19 8.26
CA THR A 353 -7.53 9.87 7.01
C THR A 353 -8.50 10.95 6.55
N ASP A 354 -9.11 11.68 7.48
CA ASP A 354 -10.29 12.50 7.19
C ASP A 354 -9.96 14.00 7.16
N VAL A 355 -8.77 14.39 7.63
CA VAL A 355 -8.35 15.79 7.75
C VAL A 355 -7.06 16.09 7.00
N LEU A 356 -5.92 15.50 7.40
CA LEU A 356 -4.61 15.80 6.79
C LEU A 356 -4.55 15.62 5.26
N PRO A 357 -5.15 14.56 4.64
CA PRO A 357 -5.02 14.35 3.20
C PRO A 357 -5.75 15.41 2.36
N TYR A 358 -6.71 16.12 2.97
CA TYR A 358 -7.49 17.19 2.34
C TYR A 358 -6.86 18.59 2.54
N ILE A 359 -5.86 18.72 3.42
CA ILE A 359 -5.05 19.93 3.48
C ILE A 359 -4.25 20.05 2.16
N TYR A 360 -4.41 21.17 1.47
CA TYR A 360 -3.88 21.46 0.13
C TYR A 360 -4.45 20.61 -1.03
N SER A 361 -5.60 19.95 -0.85
CA SER A 361 -6.25 19.19 -1.94
C SER A 361 -6.90 20.06 -3.05
N GLU A 362 -6.83 21.40 -2.97
CA GLU A 362 -7.30 22.30 -4.04
C GLU A 362 -6.36 22.25 -5.27
N GLY A 363 -6.43 21.17 -6.06
CA GLY A 363 -5.45 21.00 -7.15
C GLY A 363 -5.72 20.02 -8.30
N VAL A 364 -6.80 19.23 -8.32
CA VAL A 364 -7.04 18.28 -9.46
C VAL A 364 -8.48 18.27 -9.99
N MET A 365 -9.09 19.45 -10.15
CA MET A 365 -10.25 19.61 -11.06
C MET A 365 -9.81 19.94 -12.48
N ASN A 366 -9.12 19.00 -13.14
CA ASN A 366 -8.93 19.07 -14.59
C ASN A 366 -10.25 18.71 -15.28
N VAL A 367 -11.11 19.71 -15.46
CA VAL A 367 -12.35 19.61 -16.26
C VAL A 367 -11.97 19.42 -17.72
N ILE A 368 -12.01 18.17 -18.20
CA ILE A 368 -11.60 17.81 -19.57
C ILE A 368 -12.75 18.08 -20.54
N GLY A 369 -12.78 19.27 -21.12
CA GLY A 369 -13.75 19.65 -22.15
C GLY A 369 -13.49 18.95 -23.50
N LEU A 370 -14.03 17.75 -23.69
CA LEU A 370 -14.00 17.00 -24.97
C LEU A 370 -15.39 16.65 -25.52
N GLY A 371 -16.46 17.26 -24.99
CA GLY A 371 -17.82 17.08 -25.50
C GLY A 371 -18.13 18.00 -26.69
N VAL A 372 -18.65 17.44 -27.79
CA VAL A 372 -19.16 18.20 -28.95
C VAL A 372 -20.70 18.33 -28.91
N GLY A 373 -21.29 18.08 -27.74
CA GLY A 373 -22.73 17.95 -27.51
C GLY A 373 -23.02 16.82 -26.53
N GLU A 374 -24.30 16.52 -26.30
CA GLU A 374 -24.71 15.39 -25.44
C GLU A 374 -24.23 14.06 -26.03
N GLY A 375 -23.42 13.32 -25.25
CA GLY A 375 -23.07 11.93 -25.52
C GLY A 375 -22.14 11.66 -26.71
N ARG A 376 -21.33 12.63 -27.16
CA ARG A 376 -20.34 12.43 -28.24
C ARG A 376 -19.03 13.18 -28.03
N TYR A 377 -17.94 12.50 -28.34
CA TYR A 377 -16.56 12.97 -28.18
C TYR A 377 -15.89 13.08 -29.55
N ALA A 378 -14.87 13.91 -29.70
CA ALA A 378 -14.09 13.98 -30.94
C ALA A 378 -12.58 13.95 -30.70
N SER A 379 -11.84 13.31 -31.61
CA SER A 379 -10.38 13.43 -31.67
C SER A 379 -9.96 14.80 -32.23
N PRO A 380 -8.68 15.20 -32.09
CA PRO A 380 -8.15 16.45 -32.67
C PRO A 380 -8.34 16.58 -34.19
N GLU A 381 -8.46 15.46 -34.91
CA GLU A 381 -8.72 15.39 -36.36
C GLU A 381 -10.21 15.55 -36.70
N GLY A 382 -11.09 15.63 -35.70
CA GLY A 382 -12.53 15.80 -35.86
C GLY A 382 -13.30 14.48 -36.08
N GLN A 383 -12.68 13.32 -35.90
CA GLN A 383 -13.40 12.04 -35.89
C GLN A 383 -14.24 11.95 -34.61
N ILE A 384 -15.52 11.62 -34.76
CA ILE A 384 -16.48 11.54 -33.66
C ILE A 384 -16.60 10.10 -33.18
N TYR A 385 -16.66 9.93 -31.86
CA TYR A 385 -16.82 8.65 -31.16
C TYR A 385 -18.01 8.71 -30.19
N GLU A 386 -18.67 7.58 -29.98
CA GLU A 386 -19.80 7.45 -29.04
C GLU A 386 -19.34 7.46 -27.58
N LYS A 387 -18.13 6.99 -27.26
CA LYS A 387 -17.67 6.81 -25.87
C LYS A 387 -16.29 7.41 -25.62
N LEU A 388 -16.13 7.90 -24.40
CA LEU A 388 -14.85 8.20 -23.75
C LEU A 388 -14.70 7.20 -22.61
N LEU A 389 -13.64 6.42 -22.66
CA LEU A 389 -13.29 5.40 -21.68
C LEU A 389 -11.91 5.69 -21.11
N TYR A 390 -11.62 5.08 -19.96
CA TYR A 390 -10.25 4.74 -19.62
C TYR A 390 -9.97 3.30 -20.08
N PHE A 391 -8.69 2.92 -20.09
CA PHE A 391 -8.24 1.53 -20.12
C PHE A 391 -7.14 1.41 -19.07
N ILE A 392 -7.27 0.44 -18.15
CA ILE A 392 -6.27 0.12 -17.14
C ILE A 392 -5.84 -1.34 -17.31
N GLY A 393 -4.57 -1.55 -17.64
CA GLY A 393 -4.03 -2.90 -17.76
C GLY A 393 -2.60 -2.95 -18.29
N ARG A 394 -2.00 -4.15 -18.20
CA ARG A 394 -0.66 -4.43 -18.72
C ARG A 394 -0.70 -4.62 -20.23
N LEU A 395 0.14 -3.90 -20.96
CA LEU A 395 0.31 -4.14 -22.40
C LEU A 395 1.27 -5.31 -22.64
N PRO A 396 1.23 -5.96 -23.81
CA PRO A 396 2.10 -7.10 -24.12
C PRO A 396 3.60 -6.73 -24.01
N GLY A 397 4.29 -7.33 -23.04
CA GLY A 397 5.72 -7.12 -22.79
C GLY A 397 6.07 -6.01 -21.81
N GLU A 398 5.10 -5.26 -21.28
CA GLU A 398 5.33 -4.30 -20.19
C GLU A 398 5.42 -5.01 -18.83
N GLU A 399 6.20 -4.45 -17.91
CA GLU A 399 6.30 -4.97 -16.53
C GLU A 399 5.14 -4.50 -15.63
N TYR A 400 4.49 -3.40 -16.00
CA TYR A 400 3.49 -2.71 -15.21
C TYR A 400 2.24 -2.35 -16.02
N ASP A 401 1.13 -2.17 -15.30
CA ASP A 401 -0.14 -1.72 -15.86
C ASP A 401 -0.08 -0.24 -16.16
N ARG A 402 -0.74 0.19 -17.23
CA ARG A 402 -0.81 1.60 -17.63
C ARG A 402 -2.25 2.05 -17.79
N VAL A 403 -2.48 3.33 -17.52
CA VAL A 403 -3.77 3.98 -17.71
C VAL A 403 -3.75 4.80 -19.00
N PHE A 404 -4.72 4.56 -19.86
CA PHE A 404 -4.93 5.29 -21.11
C PHE A 404 -6.32 5.89 -21.14
N ARG A 405 -6.47 7.10 -21.64
CA ARG A 405 -7.77 7.69 -22.00
C ARG A 405 -8.06 7.34 -23.46
N VAL A 406 -9.26 6.85 -23.76
CA VAL A 406 -9.59 6.18 -25.02
C VAL A 406 -10.92 6.70 -25.57
N LEU A 407 -10.95 7.17 -26.81
CA LEU A 407 -12.20 7.37 -27.56
C LEU A 407 -12.48 6.14 -28.41
N THR A 408 -13.71 5.62 -28.37
CA THR A 408 -14.10 4.44 -29.15
C THR A 408 -15.62 4.35 -29.33
N ASP A 409 -16.05 3.55 -30.31
CA ASP A 409 -17.45 3.12 -30.46
C ASP A 409 -17.66 1.70 -29.89
N GLU A 410 -16.59 0.98 -29.57
CA GLU A 410 -16.63 -0.41 -29.09
C GLU A 410 -17.29 -0.52 -27.70
N GLU A 411 -17.83 -1.69 -27.38
CA GLU A 411 -18.32 -1.98 -26.00
C GLU A 411 -17.18 -2.26 -25.03
N LYS A 412 -16.05 -2.81 -25.49
CA LYS A 412 -14.89 -3.16 -24.66
C LYS A 412 -13.60 -2.90 -25.43
N VAL A 413 -12.55 -2.56 -24.70
CA VAL A 413 -11.20 -2.29 -25.21
C VAL A 413 -10.23 -3.25 -24.54
N THR A 414 -9.41 -3.95 -25.32
CA THR A 414 -8.40 -4.90 -24.80
C THR A 414 -6.99 -4.31 -24.80
N ALA A 415 -6.05 -5.00 -24.15
CA ALA A 415 -4.64 -4.62 -24.15
C ALA A 415 -4.04 -4.63 -25.58
N GLU A 416 -4.48 -5.57 -26.42
CA GLU A 416 -4.07 -5.67 -27.82
C GLU A 416 -4.58 -4.49 -28.65
N ASP A 417 -5.82 -4.03 -28.42
CA ASP A 417 -6.41 -2.89 -29.14
C ASP A 417 -5.66 -1.58 -28.83
N VAL A 418 -5.24 -1.40 -27.57
CA VAL A 418 -4.41 -0.26 -27.14
C VAL A 418 -2.99 -0.38 -27.70
N ALA A 419 -2.38 -1.56 -27.65
CA ALA A 419 -1.05 -1.80 -28.21
C ALA A 419 -1.01 -1.58 -29.74
N GLU A 420 -2.07 -1.97 -30.46
CA GLU A 420 -2.23 -1.66 -31.89
C GLU A 420 -2.23 -0.14 -32.11
N ALA A 421 -3.05 0.61 -31.37
CA ALA A 421 -3.13 2.06 -31.52
C ALA A 421 -1.81 2.78 -31.20
N ILE A 422 -1.07 2.35 -30.18
CA ILE A 422 0.28 2.86 -29.88
C ILE A 422 1.21 2.60 -31.08
N SER A 423 1.22 1.38 -31.63
CA SER A 423 2.06 1.03 -32.79
C SER A 423 1.73 1.85 -34.06
N GLN A 424 0.50 2.38 -34.14
CA GLN A 424 0.00 3.21 -35.24
C GLN A 424 0.08 4.73 -34.95
N GLY A 425 0.73 5.13 -33.85
CA GLY A 425 0.99 6.54 -33.52
C GLY A 425 -0.08 7.21 -32.65
N GLY A 426 -0.90 6.43 -31.95
CA GLY A 426 -1.94 6.91 -31.03
C GLY A 426 -3.38 6.64 -31.49
N ALA A 427 -3.60 6.14 -32.69
CA ALA A 427 -4.93 5.85 -33.23
C ALA A 427 -4.95 4.54 -34.02
N SER A 428 -6.04 3.78 -33.89
CA SER A 428 -6.32 2.59 -34.71
C SER A 428 -7.73 2.70 -35.32
N LYS A 429 -8.17 1.66 -36.04
CA LYS A 429 -9.54 1.59 -36.56
C LYS A 429 -10.62 1.53 -35.46
N LYS A 430 -10.28 1.03 -34.27
CA LYS A 430 -11.22 0.83 -33.16
C LYS A 430 -11.26 2.00 -32.20
N LEU A 431 -10.12 2.68 -32.01
CA LEU A 431 -9.98 3.64 -30.93
C LEU A 431 -8.95 4.73 -31.22
N TYR A 432 -9.06 5.83 -30.49
CA TYR A 432 -8.08 6.92 -30.44
C TYR A 432 -7.61 7.11 -29.00
N LEU A 433 -6.29 7.10 -28.78
CA LEU A 433 -5.67 7.34 -27.48
C LEU A 433 -5.54 8.85 -27.26
N VAL A 434 -6.24 9.35 -26.25
CA VAL A 434 -6.21 10.77 -25.91
C VAL A 434 -5.03 11.02 -24.98
N GLN A 435 -4.07 11.79 -25.48
CA GLN A 435 -2.93 12.31 -24.71
C GLN A 435 -3.39 13.28 -23.62
#